data_AF-A0AAV3XP64-F1
#
_entry.id   AF-A0AAV3XP64-F1
#
_cell.length_a   1.000
_cell.length_b   1.000
_cell.length_c   1.000
_cell.angle_alpha   90.00
_cell.angle_beta   90.00
_cell.angle_gamma   90.00
#
_symmetry.space_group_name_H-M   'P 1'
#
loop_
_entity.id
_entity.type
_entity.pdbx_description
1 polymer ?
#
loop_
_entity_poly.entity_id
_entity_poly.type
_entity_poly.pdbx_seq_one_letter_code
_entity_poly.pdbx_strand_id
1 'polypeptide(L)'
;MVVIPRKYEFVGEVPSSAQIPTNVPAEGLKFTTQYASVGLIAFDVLGYLDGMNEKGLAFGAFYFPTFAKYPQITSENVAKALSPSQFGNWVLGQFATVAEVKEAIKNGEVVIANTPVEGFGDEAPPFHYVVYDTSCTRNPRSDTSPCINSIVIEPLNGELVVHDNPLGVVTNSPDFSWHMTNLRNYIALNALNVPEIKVNGTTFTQVGQGTGLLGLPGDFTPPSRFVRAAVFSASAKPSENAREGIEQVFHILNNFDIPLGAARAIDDAGNQHYDYTIITTARDPQSLRYYYKTYEDQTLRMVNLNQFDLDAPQVKKLKTNTDQPIINMSKKLQ
;
A
#
# COMPACT_ATOMS: atom_id res chain seq x y z
N MET A 1 -9.06 -8.06 9.22
CA MET A 1 -9.02 -6.62 9.57
C MET A 1 -9.02 -6.48 11.08
N VAL A 2 -8.31 -5.49 11.61
CA VAL A 2 -8.25 -5.21 13.06
C VAL A 2 -8.36 -3.72 13.36
N VAL A 3 -8.81 -3.41 14.57
CA VAL A 3 -8.65 -2.11 15.23
C VAL A 3 -7.77 -2.31 16.45
N ILE A 4 -6.63 -1.63 16.47
CA ILE A 4 -5.69 -1.63 17.59
C ILE A 4 -5.90 -0.33 18.38
N PRO A 5 -6.19 -0.39 19.68
CA PRO A 5 -6.46 0.79 20.50
C PRO A 5 -5.15 1.55 20.82
N ARG A 6 -5.29 2.72 21.46
CA ARG A 6 -4.17 3.35 22.16
C ARG A 6 -3.71 2.48 23.32
N LYS A 7 -2.49 2.73 23.79
CA LYS A 7 -1.88 2.06 24.96
C LYS A 7 -1.72 0.55 24.80
N TYR A 8 -1.76 0.03 23.57
CA TYR A 8 -1.47 -1.36 23.28
C TYR A 8 0.04 -1.55 23.21
N GLU A 9 0.55 -2.55 23.91
CA GLU A 9 1.99 -2.84 23.97
C GLU A 9 2.39 -3.83 22.88
N PHE A 10 3.46 -3.50 22.16
CA PHE A 10 4.12 -4.37 21.19
C PHE A 10 5.53 -4.70 21.65
N VAL A 11 5.95 -5.91 21.30
CA VAL A 11 7.34 -6.37 21.40
C VAL A 11 7.75 -6.84 20.01
N GLY A 12 8.86 -6.28 19.51
CA GLY A 12 9.39 -6.56 18.19
C GLY A 12 9.80 -8.02 18.04
N GLU A 13 9.37 -8.65 16.97
CA GLU A 13 9.73 -10.02 16.62
C GLU A 13 11.07 -10.03 15.87
N VAL A 14 12.03 -10.78 16.41
CA VAL A 14 13.35 -10.99 15.81
C VAL A 14 13.48 -12.46 15.36
N PRO A 15 14.47 -12.80 14.52
CA PRO A 15 14.66 -14.18 14.09
C PRO A 15 14.89 -15.10 15.29
N SER A 16 14.61 -16.40 15.11
CA SER A 16 14.76 -17.37 16.19
C SER A 16 16.16 -17.35 16.80
N SER A 17 16.31 -17.73 18.07
CA SER A 17 17.60 -17.80 18.75
C SER A 17 18.63 -18.74 18.09
N ALA A 18 18.20 -19.61 17.18
CA ALA A 18 19.09 -20.44 16.35
C ALA A 18 19.71 -19.66 15.18
N GLN A 19 19.11 -18.53 14.80
CA GLN A 19 19.51 -17.67 13.67
C GLN A 19 20.18 -16.36 14.12
N ILE A 20 20.22 -16.07 15.43
CA ILE A 20 20.93 -14.93 16.02
C ILE A 20 21.99 -15.40 17.03
N PRO A 21 23.06 -14.61 17.27
CA PRO A 21 24.06 -14.96 18.28
C PRO A 21 23.44 -15.18 19.67
N THR A 22 23.95 -16.15 20.44
CA THR A 22 23.35 -16.58 21.73
C THR A 22 23.32 -15.50 22.82
N ASN A 23 24.10 -14.43 22.66
CA ASN A 23 24.12 -13.27 23.56
C ASN A 23 23.08 -12.19 23.19
N VAL A 24 22.26 -12.41 22.15
CA VAL A 24 21.23 -11.49 21.69
C VAL A 24 19.87 -11.89 22.27
N PRO A 25 19.13 -10.96 22.92
CA PRO A 25 17.77 -11.21 23.39
C PRO A 25 16.83 -11.66 22.26
N ALA A 26 15.87 -12.53 22.60
CA ALA A 26 14.83 -13.00 21.67
C ALA A 26 13.65 -12.00 21.50
N GLU A 27 13.74 -10.83 22.12
CA GLU A 27 12.73 -9.76 22.06
C GLU A 27 13.36 -8.49 21.50
N GLY A 28 12.70 -7.88 20.52
CA GLY A 28 13.13 -6.66 19.87
C GLY A 28 12.56 -5.38 20.50
N LEU A 29 12.27 -4.40 19.65
CA LEU A 29 11.74 -3.09 20.02
C LEU A 29 10.45 -3.19 20.82
N LYS A 30 10.43 -2.56 22.00
CA LYS A 30 9.22 -2.45 22.82
C LYS A 30 8.63 -1.06 22.66
N PHE A 31 7.34 -0.99 22.33
CA PHE A 31 6.63 0.29 22.24
C PHE A 31 5.16 0.15 22.61
N THR A 32 4.57 1.27 23.02
CA THR A 32 3.17 1.37 23.40
C THR A 32 2.47 2.32 22.43
N THR A 33 1.38 1.89 21.81
CA THR A 33 0.66 2.72 20.82
C THR A 33 0.20 4.04 21.43
N GLN A 34 0.58 5.15 20.80
CA GLN A 34 0.08 6.49 21.13
C GLN A 34 -1.24 6.78 20.41
N TYR A 35 -1.40 6.19 19.21
CA TYR A 35 -2.56 6.36 18.35
C TYR A 35 -3.25 5.02 18.09
N ALA A 36 -4.58 5.04 18.16
CA ALA A 36 -5.39 3.94 17.70
C ALA A 36 -5.40 3.90 16.17
N SER A 37 -5.59 2.70 15.62
CA SER A 37 -5.46 2.43 14.19
C SER A 37 -6.42 1.35 13.72
N VAL A 38 -6.70 1.35 12.42
CA VAL A 38 -7.50 0.33 11.74
C VAL A 38 -6.77 -0.11 10.47
N GLY A 39 -6.87 -1.40 10.15
CA GLY A 39 -6.21 -1.92 8.96
C GLY A 39 -6.32 -3.42 8.77
N LEU A 40 -5.68 -3.87 7.70
CA LEU A 40 -5.57 -5.27 7.33
C LEU A 40 -4.33 -5.91 7.92
N ILE A 41 -4.53 -7.16 8.33
CA ILE A 41 -3.49 -8.11 8.71
C ILE A 41 -3.71 -9.38 7.89
N ALA A 42 -2.68 -10.21 7.76
CA ALA A 42 -2.78 -11.53 7.14
C ALA A 42 -2.50 -12.64 8.16
N PHE A 43 -3.08 -13.81 7.95
CA PHE A 43 -2.79 -15.04 8.71
C PHE A 43 -2.92 -14.90 10.24
N ASP A 44 -3.79 -14.01 10.73
CA ASP A 44 -3.97 -13.69 12.15
C ASP A 44 -2.73 -13.11 12.87
N VAL A 45 -1.62 -12.91 12.16
CA VAL A 45 -0.43 -12.20 12.64
C VAL A 45 -0.80 -10.73 12.86
N LEU A 46 -0.61 -10.22 14.08
CA LEU A 46 -0.95 -8.84 14.41
C LEU A 46 0.12 -7.87 13.87
N GLY A 47 0.22 -7.74 12.56
CA GLY A 47 1.11 -6.83 11.84
C GLY A 47 0.37 -6.20 10.66
N TYR A 48 0.23 -4.87 10.66
CA TYR A 48 -0.47 -4.17 9.59
C TYR A 48 0.27 -4.28 8.27
N LEU A 49 -0.44 -4.80 7.26
CA LEU A 49 -0.01 -4.72 5.86
C LEU A 49 -0.63 -3.53 5.16
N ASP A 50 -1.74 -3.02 5.65
CA ASP A 50 -2.38 -1.81 5.16
C ASP A 50 -3.21 -1.19 6.28
N GLY A 51 -3.24 0.13 6.42
CA GLY A 51 -4.02 0.76 7.46
C GLY A 51 -3.95 2.27 7.49
N MET A 52 -4.59 2.84 8.51
CA MET A 52 -4.45 4.23 8.91
C MET A 52 -4.70 4.39 10.42
N ASN A 53 -4.20 5.49 10.99
CA ASN A 53 -4.43 5.84 12.39
C ASN A 53 -5.40 7.01 12.56
N GLU A 54 -5.77 7.27 13.81
CA GLU A 54 -6.68 8.36 14.21
C GLU A 54 -6.14 9.78 13.93
N LYS A 55 -4.88 9.91 13.50
CA LYS A 55 -4.28 11.19 13.08
C LYS A 55 -4.30 11.39 11.57
N GLY A 56 -4.80 10.41 10.81
CA GLY A 56 -4.84 10.46 9.36
C GLY A 56 -3.53 10.03 8.68
N LEU A 57 -2.56 9.47 9.43
CA LEU A 57 -1.41 8.79 8.85
C LEU A 57 -1.86 7.43 8.31
N ALA A 58 -1.50 7.13 7.07
CA ALA A 58 -1.80 5.89 6.38
C ALA A 58 -0.52 5.14 6.00
N PHE A 59 -0.62 3.82 5.98
CA PHE A 59 0.49 2.91 5.74
C PHE A 59 0.07 1.78 4.79
N GLY A 60 0.98 1.34 3.92
CA GLY A 60 0.84 0.09 3.16
C GLY A 60 2.18 -0.62 2.98
N ALA A 61 2.20 -1.94 3.17
CA ALA A 61 3.31 -2.84 2.88
C ALA A 61 3.03 -3.59 1.57
N PHE A 62 4.00 -3.60 0.67
CA PHE A 62 3.89 -4.26 -0.62
C PHE A 62 5.10 -5.15 -0.87
N TYR A 63 4.91 -6.22 -1.64
CA TYR A 63 6.00 -7.13 -2.01
C TYR A 63 7.14 -6.37 -2.71
N PHE A 64 8.38 -6.66 -2.34
CA PHE A 64 9.59 -6.07 -2.91
C PHE A 64 10.67 -7.16 -3.14
N PRO A 65 10.31 -8.23 -3.88
CA PRO A 65 11.19 -9.38 -4.09
C PRO A 65 12.48 -8.94 -4.80
N THR A 66 13.56 -9.70 -4.61
CA THR A 66 14.90 -9.48 -5.18
C THR A 66 15.64 -8.19 -4.76
N PHE A 67 14.96 -7.23 -4.14
CA PHE A 67 15.54 -5.95 -3.71
C PHE A 67 15.55 -5.76 -2.19
N ALA A 68 14.50 -6.19 -1.48
CA ALA A 68 14.44 -6.10 -0.03
C ALA A 68 15.62 -6.86 0.62
N LYS A 69 16.39 -6.15 1.45
CA LYS A 69 17.51 -6.70 2.21
C LYS A 69 17.49 -6.15 3.62
N TYR A 70 17.37 -7.05 4.59
CA TYR A 70 17.35 -6.75 6.01
C TYR A 70 18.73 -6.99 6.65
N PRO A 71 19.13 -6.18 7.64
CA PRO A 71 20.37 -6.39 8.36
C PRO A 71 20.33 -7.65 9.24
N GLN A 72 21.51 -8.13 9.61
CA GLN A 72 21.65 -9.12 10.67
C GLN A 72 21.35 -8.47 12.03
N ILE A 73 20.74 -9.22 12.93
CA ILE A 73 20.44 -8.75 14.28
C ILE A 73 21.62 -9.03 15.22
N THR A 74 22.00 -8.01 15.97
CA THR A 74 23.14 -8.01 16.88
C THR A 74 22.73 -7.44 18.24
N SER A 75 23.62 -7.54 19.22
CA SER A 75 23.41 -6.94 20.55
C SER A 75 23.19 -5.43 20.51
N GLU A 76 23.74 -4.75 19.50
CA GLU A 76 23.68 -3.29 19.36
C GLU A 76 22.35 -2.81 18.76
N ASN A 77 21.68 -3.64 17.95
CA ASN A 77 20.51 -3.20 17.17
C ASN A 77 19.19 -3.89 17.56
N VAL A 78 19.24 -5.02 18.27
CA VAL A 78 18.07 -5.83 18.66
C VAL A 78 17.01 -5.02 19.40
N ALA A 79 17.40 -4.09 20.28
CA ALA A 79 16.47 -3.25 21.03
C ALA A 79 15.61 -2.30 20.16
N LYS A 80 15.95 -2.18 18.87
CA LYS A 80 15.24 -1.39 17.86
C LYS A 80 14.60 -2.25 16.78
N ALA A 81 14.76 -3.57 16.86
CA ALA A 81 14.38 -4.50 15.82
C ALA A 81 12.91 -4.91 15.90
N LEU A 82 12.26 -5.05 14.75
CA LEU A 82 10.92 -5.64 14.60
C LEU A 82 10.84 -6.45 13.30
N SER A 83 9.84 -7.31 13.16
CA SER A 83 9.65 -8.09 11.93
C SER A 83 9.12 -7.21 10.79
N PRO A 84 9.28 -7.60 9.51
CA PRO A 84 8.78 -6.80 8.39
C PRO A 84 7.28 -6.51 8.46
N SER A 85 6.47 -7.43 9.01
CA SER A 85 5.02 -7.25 9.18
C SER A 85 4.66 -6.28 10.31
N GLN A 86 5.52 -6.11 11.32
CA GLN A 86 5.27 -5.23 12.47
C GLN A 86 5.66 -3.77 12.20
N PHE A 87 6.36 -3.47 11.11
CA PHE A 87 6.77 -2.09 10.80
C PHE A 87 5.57 -1.15 10.70
N GLY A 88 4.46 -1.61 10.10
CA GLY A 88 3.21 -0.84 10.04
C GLY A 88 2.59 -0.52 11.40
N ASN A 89 2.77 -1.39 12.40
CA ASN A 89 2.27 -1.15 13.76
C ASN A 89 3.08 -0.05 14.45
N TRP A 90 4.39 -0.06 14.26
CA TRP A 90 5.26 0.99 14.79
C TRP A 90 4.92 2.32 14.13
N VAL A 91 4.82 2.36 12.80
CA VAL A 91 4.46 3.58 12.05
C VAL A 91 3.11 4.14 12.49
N LEU A 92 2.04 3.34 12.43
CA LEU A 92 0.68 3.80 12.73
C LEU A 92 0.46 4.03 14.23
N GLY A 93 1.21 3.33 15.08
CA GLY A 93 1.09 3.43 16.54
C GLY A 93 1.86 4.60 17.14
N GLN A 94 2.96 5.06 16.53
CA GLN A 94 3.85 6.07 17.12
C GLN A 94 3.75 7.47 16.50
N PHE A 95 3.33 7.59 15.23
CA PHE A 95 3.47 8.85 14.50
C PHE A 95 2.15 9.40 13.97
N ALA A 96 2.03 10.71 13.92
CA ALA A 96 0.90 11.43 13.35
C ALA A 96 1.17 11.87 11.90
N THR A 97 2.44 12.06 11.52
CA THR A 97 2.80 12.65 10.22
C THR A 97 3.95 11.90 9.54
N VAL A 98 4.01 12.03 8.21
CA VAL A 98 5.13 11.59 7.37
C VAL A 98 6.44 12.21 7.84
N ALA A 99 6.42 13.48 8.24
CA ALA A 99 7.62 14.18 8.73
C ALA A 99 8.21 13.50 9.98
N GLU A 100 7.37 13.10 10.93
CA GLU A 100 7.79 12.37 12.12
C GLU A 100 8.39 11.00 11.76
N VAL A 101 7.75 10.26 10.84
CA VAL A 101 8.26 8.96 10.36
C VAL A 101 9.64 9.12 9.72
N LYS A 102 9.84 10.13 8.86
CA LYS A 102 11.13 10.43 8.22
C LYS A 102 12.21 10.70 9.26
N GLU A 103 11.91 11.52 10.26
CA GLU A 103 12.88 11.89 11.29
C GLU A 103 13.25 10.71 12.19
N ALA A 104 12.27 9.88 12.58
CA ALA A 104 12.52 8.69 13.38
C ALA A 104 13.40 7.65 12.65
N ILE A 105 13.17 7.43 11.35
CA ILE A 105 14.02 6.55 10.53
C ILE A 105 15.43 7.13 10.41
N LYS A 106 15.56 8.43 10.13
CA LYS A 106 16.85 9.13 10.04
C LYS A 106 17.64 9.07 11.34
N ASN A 107 16.97 9.11 12.49
CA ASN A 107 17.58 8.96 13.81
C ASN A 107 17.90 7.50 14.17
N GLY A 108 17.59 6.56 13.29
CA GLY A 108 17.85 5.14 13.48
C GLY A 108 17.08 4.57 14.66
N GLU A 109 15.82 4.96 14.84
CA GLU A 109 14.96 4.50 15.94
C GLU A 109 14.40 3.08 15.73
N VAL A 110 14.49 2.55 14.51
CA VAL A 110 13.92 1.25 14.13
C VAL A 110 14.84 0.49 13.19
N VAL A 111 14.80 -0.83 13.29
CA VAL A 111 15.47 -1.79 12.40
C VAL A 111 14.44 -2.84 11.98
N ILE A 112 14.36 -3.13 10.68
CA ILE A 112 13.52 -4.24 10.20
C ILE A 112 14.38 -5.49 10.13
N ALA A 113 14.11 -6.45 11.01
CA ALA A 113 14.86 -7.68 11.12
C ALA A 113 14.53 -8.65 9.99
N ASN A 114 15.47 -9.52 9.64
CA ASN A 114 15.26 -10.64 8.72
C ASN A 114 14.45 -11.78 9.36
N THR A 115 13.27 -11.47 9.88
CA THR A 115 12.41 -12.39 10.65
C THR A 115 11.38 -13.05 9.73
N PRO A 116 11.39 -14.39 9.60
CA PRO A 116 10.27 -15.12 8.98
C PRO A 116 8.96 -14.82 9.70
N VAL A 117 7.89 -14.63 8.95
CA VAL A 117 6.56 -14.30 9.49
C VAL A 117 5.60 -15.44 9.19
N GLU A 118 4.84 -15.88 10.19
CA GLU A 118 3.87 -16.96 10.04
C GLU A 118 2.93 -16.71 8.85
N GLY A 119 2.77 -17.74 8.01
CA GLY A 119 1.95 -17.69 6.79
C GLY A 119 2.64 -17.14 5.54
N PHE A 120 3.84 -16.53 5.66
CA PHE A 120 4.61 -16.00 4.51
C PHE A 120 5.73 -16.93 4.03
N GLY A 121 5.94 -18.08 4.68
CA GLY A 121 6.99 -19.05 4.37
C GLY A 121 8.16 -19.01 5.35
N ASP A 122 9.25 -19.66 4.99
CA ASP A 122 10.43 -19.85 5.85
C ASP A 122 11.43 -18.67 5.81
N GLU A 123 11.23 -17.75 4.87
CA GLU A 123 12.03 -16.52 4.73
C GLU A 123 11.24 -15.30 5.21
N ALA A 124 11.94 -14.23 5.59
CA ALA A 124 11.29 -12.96 5.89
C ALA A 124 10.58 -12.43 4.64
N PRO A 125 9.30 -12.03 4.71
CA PRO A 125 8.60 -11.52 3.55
C PRO A 125 9.31 -10.26 3.02
N PRO A 126 9.63 -10.19 1.73
CA PRO A 126 10.33 -9.04 1.16
C PRO A 126 9.32 -7.91 0.98
N PHE A 127 9.36 -6.90 1.86
CA PHE A 127 8.43 -5.77 1.81
C PHE A 127 9.15 -4.45 1.61
N HIS A 128 8.50 -3.54 0.90
CA HIS A 128 8.70 -2.10 0.98
C HIS A 128 7.41 -1.43 1.39
N TYR A 129 7.49 -0.16 1.76
CA TYR A 129 6.39 0.52 2.43
C TYR A 129 6.06 1.85 1.80
N VAL A 130 4.79 2.23 1.80
CA VAL A 130 4.34 3.59 1.52
C VAL A 130 3.69 4.15 2.77
N VAL A 131 3.98 5.41 3.05
CA VAL A 131 3.34 6.17 4.11
C VAL A 131 2.84 7.47 3.51
N TYR A 132 1.63 7.88 3.88
CA TYR A 132 1.10 9.19 3.52
C TYR A 132 0.21 9.76 4.61
N ASP A 133 0.06 11.09 4.67
CA ASP A 133 -0.78 11.77 5.66
C ASP A 133 -1.62 12.90 5.06
N THR A 134 -2.33 13.62 5.91
CA THR A 134 -3.16 14.77 5.54
C THR A 134 -2.45 16.11 5.73
N SER A 135 -1.14 16.13 5.99
CA SER A 135 -0.38 17.37 6.21
C SER A 135 -0.43 18.31 5.02
N CYS A 136 -0.69 17.76 3.82
CA CYS A 136 -0.86 18.52 2.61
C CYS A 136 -1.86 17.90 1.64
N THR A 137 -2.95 18.62 1.36
CA THR A 137 -3.93 18.22 0.35
C THR A 137 -3.76 19.14 -0.86
N ARG A 138 -3.30 18.60 -1.99
CA ARG A 138 -3.07 19.40 -3.19
C ARG A 138 -4.06 19.09 -4.30
N ASN A 139 -4.34 20.13 -5.10
CA ASN A 139 -4.69 19.92 -6.49
C ASN A 139 -3.37 19.90 -7.30
N PRO A 140 -2.88 18.73 -7.74
CA PRO A 140 -1.60 18.61 -8.44
C PRO A 140 -1.56 19.36 -9.79
N ARG A 141 -2.71 19.85 -10.29
CA ARG A 141 -2.76 20.65 -11.52
C ARG A 141 -2.66 22.17 -11.32
N SER A 142 -2.91 22.68 -10.11
CA SER A 142 -2.98 24.13 -9.87
C SER A 142 -2.01 24.64 -8.79
N ASP A 143 -1.51 23.78 -7.90
CA ASP A 143 -0.56 24.18 -6.85
C ASP A 143 0.83 23.61 -7.14
N THR A 144 1.77 24.49 -7.52
CA THR A 144 3.15 24.15 -7.90
C THR A 144 4.14 24.20 -6.74
N SER A 145 3.74 24.61 -5.53
CA SER A 145 4.69 24.94 -4.43
C SER A 145 5.17 23.68 -3.70
N PRO A 146 6.35 23.06 -3.82
CA PRO A 146 6.61 21.69 -3.31
C PRO A 146 5.95 21.29 -1.96
N CYS A 147 5.17 20.21 -1.95
CA CYS A 147 4.54 19.68 -0.75
C CYS A 147 4.36 18.17 -0.90
N ILE A 148 5.01 17.44 -0.01
CA ILE A 148 5.19 16.00 -0.09
C ILE A 148 4.62 15.41 1.19
N ASN A 149 3.43 14.86 1.07
CA ASN A 149 2.73 14.17 2.15
C ASN A 149 2.75 12.65 1.95
N SER A 150 3.64 12.12 1.09
CA SER A 150 3.82 10.70 0.87
C SER A 150 5.29 10.36 0.68
N ILE A 151 5.70 9.23 1.24
CA ILE A 151 7.04 8.65 1.11
C ILE A 151 6.96 7.16 0.78
N VAL A 152 7.99 6.66 0.09
CA VAL A 152 8.28 5.23 -0.04
C VAL A 152 9.50 4.90 0.81
N ILE A 153 9.47 3.79 1.53
CA ILE A 153 10.54 3.33 2.42
C ILE A 153 10.96 1.94 1.96
N GLU A 154 12.20 1.79 1.53
CA GLU A 154 12.74 0.56 0.96
C GLU A 154 13.91 0.03 1.80
N PRO A 155 13.86 -1.22 2.28
CA PRO A 155 14.99 -1.86 2.94
C PRO A 155 16.03 -2.27 1.89
N LEU A 156 17.01 -1.41 1.64
CA LEU A 156 18.06 -1.61 0.64
C LEU A 156 19.40 -1.81 1.35
N ASN A 157 20.08 -2.91 1.01
CA ASN A 157 21.41 -3.24 1.54
C ASN A 157 21.52 -3.20 3.08
N GLY A 158 20.43 -3.55 3.79
CA GLY A 158 20.39 -3.56 5.26
C GLY A 158 20.03 -2.23 5.90
N GLU A 159 19.70 -1.20 5.12
CA GLU A 159 19.30 0.13 5.60
C GLU A 159 17.92 0.51 5.07
N LEU A 160 17.21 1.39 5.80
CA LEU A 160 15.95 1.96 5.33
C LEU A 160 16.23 3.22 4.49
N VAL A 161 16.03 3.11 3.18
CA VAL A 161 16.12 4.24 2.26
C VAL A 161 14.74 4.87 2.13
N VAL A 162 14.65 6.17 2.38
CA VAL A 162 13.39 6.93 2.32
C VAL A 162 13.37 7.82 1.07
N HIS A 163 12.38 7.61 0.22
CA HIS A 163 12.12 8.40 -0.98
C HIS A 163 10.91 9.29 -0.77
N ASP A 164 11.01 10.55 -1.15
CA ASP A 164 9.84 11.39 -1.34
C ASP A 164 8.99 10.86 -2.50
N ASN A 165 7.68 10.73 -2.30
CA ASN A 165 6.75 10.20 -3.29
C ASN A 165 5.76 11.30 -3.76
N PRO A 166 6.16 12.17 -4.69
CA PRO A 166 5.31 13.27 -5.16
C PRO A 166 4.10 12.81 -5.99
N LEU A 167 4.09 11.55 -6.44
CA LEU A 167 3.02 10.98 -7.25
C LEU A 167 1.98 10.22 -6.41
N GLY A 168 2.31 9.86 -5.17
CA GLY A 168 1.44 9.07 -4.30
C GLY A 168 1.19 7.64 -4.80
N VAL A 169 2.06 7.09 -5.64
CA VAL A 169 1.92 5.74 -6.21
C VAL A 169 3.09 4.84 -5.80
N VAL A 170 2.80 3.56 -5.63
CA VAL A 170 3.80 2.51 -5.38
C VAL A 170 3.26 1.18 -5.94
N THR A 171 4.15 0.27 -6.32
CA THR A 171 3.77 -1.12 -6.65
C THR A 171 4.70 -2.11 -5.96
N ASN A 172 5.64 -2.70 -6.68
CA ASN A 172 6.59 -3.70 -6.20
C ASN A 172 7.95 -3.38 -6.87
N SER A 173 8.85 -4.36 -6.97
CA SER A 173 10.16 -4.20 -7.60
C SER A 173 10.09 -3.74 -9.07
N PRO A 174 11.11 -3.04 -9.60
CA PRO A 174 12.36 -2.59 -8.96
C PRO A 174 12.19 -1.47 -7.93
N ASP A 175 13.29 -0.90 -7.44
CA ASP A 175 13.27 0.22 -6.49
C ASP A 175 12.54 1.46 -7.04
N PHE A 176 12.06 2.31 -6.14
CA PHE A 176 11.25 3.48 -6.46
C PHE A 176 11.96 4.44 -7.41
N SER A 177 13.28 4.63 -7.27
CA SER A 177 14.04 5.54 -8.12
C SER A 177 14.09 5.05 -9.57
N TRP A 178 14.14 3.74 -9.78
CA TRP A 178 14.01 3.14 -11.10
C TRP A 178 12.63 3.41 -11.71
N HIS A 179 11.54 3.23 -10.95
CA HIS A 179 10.18 3.50 -11.46
C HIS A 179 10.01 4.96 -11.87
N MET A 180 10.53 5.89 -11.09
CA MET A 180 10.55 7.32 -11.43
C MET A 180 11.32 7.61 -12.71
N THR A 181 12.44 6.90 -12.94
CA THR A 181 13.19 6.99 -14.20
C THR A 181 12.39 6.39 -15.36
N ASN A 182 11.73 5.26 -15.16
CA ASN A 182 10.94 4.57 -16.17
C ASN A 182 9.79 5.45 -16.71
N LEU A 183 9.17 6.27 -15.86
CA LEU A 183 8.11 7.22 -16.29
C LEU A 183 8.56 8.18 -17.39
N ARG A 184 9.87 8.44 -17.55
CA ARG A 184 10.39 9.31 -18.62
C ARG A 184 10.15 8.74 -20.02
N ASN A 185 9.94 7.43 -20.14
CA ASN A 185 9.55 6.79 -21.41
C ASN A 185 8.10 7.08 -21.82
N TYR A 186 7.27 7.59 -20.89
CA TYR A 186 5.82 7.71 -21.06
C TYR A 186 5.32 9.17 -21.06
N ILE A 187 6.22 10.15 -21.19
CA ILE A 187 5.87 11.58 -21.17
C ILE A 187 4.91 12.01 -22.29
N ALA A 188 4.78 11.21 -23.35
CA ALA A 188 3.87 11.47 -24.45
C ALA A 188 2.41 11.09 -24.13
N LEU A 189 2.16 10.30 -23.07
CA LEU A 189 0.81 9.88 -22.71
C LEU A 189 -0.01 11.08 -22.23
N ASN A 190 -1.23 11.19 -22.74
CA ASN A 190 -2.15 12.28 -22.43
C ASN A 190 -3.60 11.76 -22.34
N ALA A 191 -4.37 12.31 -21.40
CA ALA A 191 -5.80 12.03 -21.28
C ALA A 191 -6.62 12.61 -22.45
N LEU A 192 -6.08 13.59 -23.18
CA LEU A 192 -6.68 14.19 -24.37
C LEU A 192 -6.37 13.33 -25.61
N ASN A 193 -7.34 13.24 -26.52
CA ASN A 193 -7.11 12.59 -27.81
C ASN A 193 -6.03 13.30 -28.64
N VAL A 194 -5.24 12.51 -29.36
CA VAL A 194 -4.34 13.00 -30.40
C VAL A 194 -5.19 13.68 -31.49
N PRO A 195 -4.94 14.94 -31.87
CA PRO A 195 -5.65 15.63 -32.96
C PRO A 195 -5.54 14.92 -34.31
N GLU A 196 -6.39 15.29 -35.28
CA GLU A 196 -6.24 14.81 -36.66
C GLU A 196 -4.87 15.20 -37.25
N ILE A 197 -4.36 14.35 -38.15
CA ILE A 197 -3.14 14.65 -38.92
C ILE A 197 -3.41 14.56 -40.42
N LYS A 198 -2.66 15.34 -41.20
CA LYS A 198 -2.73 15.32 -42.67
C LYS A 198 -1.37 14.92 -43.24
N VAL A 199 -1.35 13.87 -44.05
CA VAL A 199 -0.15 13.33 -44.69
C VAL A 199 -0.44 13.17 -46.18
N ASN A 200 0.30 13.88 -47.04
CA ASN A 200 0.14 13.85 -48.50
C ASN A 200 -1.31 14.05 -48.99
N GLY A 201 -2.06 14.95 -48.34
CA GLY A 201 -3.46 15.23 -48.66
C GLY A 201 -4.48 14.26 -48.05
N THR A 202 -4.02 13.15 -47.46
CA THR A 202 -4.87 12.22 -46.73
C THR A 202 -5.04 12.67 -45.28
N THR A 203 -6.29 12.70 -44.81
CA THR A 203 -6.61 13.04 -43.41
C THR A 203 -6.78 11.77 -42.59
N PHE A 204 -6.08 11.68 -41.47
CA PHE A 204 -6.24 10.61 -40.49
C PHE A 204 -6.85 11.20 -39.22
N THR A 205 -8.03 10.70 -38.87
CA THR A 205 -8.78 11.08 -37.66
C THR A 205 -8.73 9.96 -36.62
N GLN A 206 -9.11 10.27 -35.39
CA GLN A 206 -9.23 9.27 -34.34
C GLN A 206 -10.34 8.27 -34.68
N VAL A 207 -10.13 6.99 -34.38
CA VAL A 207 -11.16 5.95 -34.49
C VAL A 207 -12.16 5.98 -33.33
N GLY A 208 -11.86 6.73 -32.26
CA GLY A 208 -12.63 6.81 -31.03
C GLY A 208 -11.93 7.68 -29.97
N GLN A 209 -12.33 7.50 -28.71
CA GLN A 209 -11.73 8.19 -27.56
C GLN A 209 -10.52 7.42 -27.00
N GLY A 210 -9.63 8.14 -26.31
CA GLY A 210 -8.48 7.58 -25.61
C GLY A 210 -7.18 7.51 -26.43
N THR A 211 -7.13 8.12 -27.62
CA THR A 211 -5.95 7.99 -28.50
C THR A 211 -4.67 8.59 -27.91
N GLY A 212 -4.78 9.51 -26.95
CA GLY A 212 -3.62 10.06 -26.23
C GLY A 212 -2.95 9.09 -25.27
N LEU A 213 -3.58 7.96 -24.93
CA LEU A 213 -3.00 6.93 -24.07
C LEU A 213 -2.38 5.76 -24.87
N LEU A 214 -2.24 5.89 -26.20
CA LEU A 214 -1.57 4.88 -27.01
C LEU A 214 -0.12 4.71 -26.54
N GLY A 215 0.25 3.47 -26.17
CA GLY A 215 1.55 3.15 -25.58
C GLY A 215 1.50 2.90 -24.06
N LEU A 216 0.36 3.14 -23.41
CA LEU A 216 0.15 2.75 -22.02
C LEU A 216 0.21 1.21 -21.88
N PRO A 217 1.05 0.64 -21.00
CA PRO A 217 1.22 -0.81 -20.92
C PRO A 217 0.01 -1.47 -20.23
N GLY A 218 -0.43 -2.62 -20.74
CA GLY A 218 -1.65 -3.32 -20.31
C GLY A 218 -1.44 -4.57 -19.45
N ASP A 219 -0.20 -5.04 -19.26
CA ASP A 219 0.10 -6.25 -18.48
C ASP A 219 0.11 -5.99 -16.95
N PHE A 220 0.17 -7.05 -16.15
CA PHE A 220 0.09 -6.98 -14.68
C PHE A 220 1.44 -6.86 -13.96
N THR A 221 2.55 -6.68 -14.70
CA THR A 221 3.86 -6.53 -14.05
C THR A 221 3.91 -5.26 -13.20
N PRO A 222 4.76 -5.23 -12.15
CA PRO A 222 4.85 -4.05 -11.30
C PRO A 222 5.23 -2.75 -12.04
N PRO A 223 6.18 -2.73 -13.02
CA PRO A 223 6.46 -1.54 -13.82
C PRO A 223 5.24 -1.05 -14.61
N SER A 224 4.50 -1.94 -15.26
CA SER A 224 3.31 -1.58 -16.04
C SER A 224 2.19 -1.05 -15.15
N ARG A 225 1.96 -1.68 -13.99
CA ARG A 225 1.02 -1.17 -12.98
C ARG A 225 1.47 0.19 -12.44
N PHE A 226 2.77 0.42 -12.21
CA PHE A 226 3.25 1.71 -11.72
C PHE A 226 2.96 2.83 -12.72
N VAL A 227 3.26 2.61 -14.01
CA VAL A 227 2.97 3.57 -15.10
C VAL A 227 1.48 3.86 -15.18
N ARG A 228 0.62 2.84 -15.18
CA ARG A 228 -0.83 3.04 -15.17
C ARG A 228 -1.32 3.81 -13.95
N ALA A 229 -0.79 3.51 -12.76
CA ALA A 229 -1.18 4.20 -11.53
C ALA A 229 -0.81 5.68 -11.57
N ALA A 230 0.41 6.01 -12.03
CA ALA A 230 0.85 7.38 -12.20
C ALA A 230 -0.01 8.16 -13.21
N VAL A 231 -0.34 7.54 -14.36
CA VAL A 231 -1.16 8.17 -15.40
C VAL A 231 -2.60 8.35 -14.93
N PHE A 232 -3.24 7.34 -14.34
CA PHE A 232 -4.64 7.43 -13.90
C PHE A 232 -4.82 8.38 -12.71
N SER A 233 -3.89 8.38 -11.75
CA SER A 233 -3.93 9.34 -10.64
C SER A 233 -3.76 10.79 -11.11
N ALA A 234 -2.80 11.06 -12.01
CA ALA A 234 -2.58 12.41 -12.55
C ALA A 234 -3.70 12.90 -13.48
N SER A 235 -4.36 11.97 -14.18
CA SER A 235 -5.45 12.29 -15.12
C SER A 235 -6.83 12.39 -14.46
N ALA A 236 -7.00 11.84 -13.25
CA ALA A 236 -8.26 11.85 -12.51
C ALA A 236 -8.81 13.28 -12.34
N LYS A 237 -10.12 13.44 -12.59
CA LYS A 237 -10.85 14.68 -12.27
C LYS A 237 -11.01 14.76 -10.75
N PRO A 238 -10.66 15.87 -10.07
CA PRO A 238 -10.96 16.04 -8.65
C PRO A 238 -12.46 15.84 -8.36
N SER A 239 -12.74 15.07 -7.31
CA SER A 239 -14.11 14.84 -6.81
C SER A 239 -14.58 16.02 -5.94
N GLU A 240 -15.89 16.27 -5.89
CA GLU A 240 -16.45 17.40 -5.14
C GLU A 240 -16.54 17.14 -3.63
N ASN A 241 -16.59 15.87 -3.24
CA ASN A 241 -16.70 15.45 -1.85
C ASN A 241 -16.02 14.09 -1.62
N ALA A 242 -15.81 13.74 -0.34
CA ALA A 242 -15.11 12.52 0.06
C ALA A 242 -15.81 11.24 -0.44
N ARG A 243 -17.14 11.23 -0.51
CA ARG A 243 -17.89 10.06 -0.99
C ARG A 243 -17.57 9.78 -2.46
N GLU A 244 -17.72 10.78 -3.31
CA GLU A 244 -17.36 10.68 -4.74
C GLU A 244 -15.88 10.35 -4.91
N GLY A 245 -15.01 10.93 -4.06
CA GLY A 245 -13.58 10.64 -4.06
C GLY A 245 -13.28 9.15 -3.82
N ILE A 246 -13.93 8.55 -2.81
CA ILE A 246 -13.78 7.12 -2.52
C ILE A 246 -14.32 6.28 -3.69
N GLU A 247 -15.49 6.60 -4.23
CA GLU A 247 -16.06 5.87 -5.38
C GLU A 247 -15.14 5.95 -6.60
N GLN A 248 -14.55 7.12 -6.88
CA GLN A 248 -13.58 7.32 -7.95
C GLN A 248 -12.28 6.55 -7.74
N VAL A 249 -11.76 6.50 -6.51
CA VAL A 249 -10.57 5.69 -6.16
C VAL A 249 -10.83 4.22 -6.50
N PHE A 250 -11.98 3.66 -6.14
CA PHE A 250 -12.31 2.28 -6.50
C PHE A 250 -12.43 2.08 -8.02
N HIS A 251 -12.96 3.05 -8.77
CA HIS A 251 -12.96 2.99 -10.24
C HIS A 251 -11.55 2.98 -10.84
N ILE A 252 -10.63 3.77 -10.30
CA ILE A 252 -9.22 3.74 -10.72
C ILE A 252 -8.62 2.37 -10.37
N LEU A 253 -8.82 1.90 -9.13
CA LEU A 253 -8.27 0.63 -8.64
C LEU A 253 -8.77 -0.61 -9.40
N ASN A 254 -9.97 -0.55 -10.01
CA ASN A 254 -10.45 -1.63 -10.89
C ASN A 254 -9.52 -1.87 -12.11
N ASN A 255 -8.67 -0.92 -12.51
CA ASN A 255 -7.66 -1.13 -13.56
C ASN A 255 -6.44 -1.96 -13.11
N PHE A 256 -6.43 -2.36 -11.84
CA PHE A 256 -5.39 -3.15 -11.18
C PHE A 256 -5.97 -4.43 -10.57
N ASP A 257 -7.25 -4.71 -10.83
CA ASP A 257 -7.87 -5.97 -10.46
C ASP A 257 -7.31 -7.07 -11.36
N ILE A 258 -6.60 -8.04 -10.77
CA ILE A 258 -6.01 -9.18 -11.46
C ILE A 258 -7.04 -10.32 -11.37
N PRO A 259 -7.69 -10.69 -12.50
CA PRO A 259 -8.62 -11.82 -12.48
C PRO A 259 -7.87 -13.13 -12.26
N LEU A 260 -8.46 -14.04 -11.49
CA LEU A 260 -7.91 -15.37 -11.28
C LEU A 260 -7.61 -16.06 -12.62
N GLY A 261 -6.34 -16.44 -12.84
CA GLY A 261 -5.87 -17.05 -14.08
C GLY A 261 -5.12 -16.12 -15.04
N ALA A 262 -5.25 -14.80 -14.89
CA ALA A 262 -4.58 -13.83 -15.75
C ALA A 262 -3.06 -13.75 -15.47
N ALA A 263 -2.65 -13.94 -14.22
CA ALA A 263 -1.25 -14.04 -13.78
C ALA A 263 -1.01 -15.39 -13.10
N ARG A 264 0.04 -16.10 -13.53
CA ARG A 264 0.32 -17.49 -13.12
C ARG A 264 1.82 -17.72 -12.99
N ALA A 265 2.20 -18.58 -12.08
CA ALA A 265 3.55 -19.11 -11.96
C ALA A 265 3.53 -20.63 -11.81
N ILE A 266 4.62 -21.29 -12.18
CA ILE A 266 4.85 -22.72 -11.91
C ILE A 266 6.12 -22.78 -11.08
N ASP A 267 6.06 -23.42 -9.91
CA ASP A 267 7.24 -23.62 -9.08
C ASP A 267 8.11 -24.79 -9.58
N ASP A 268 9.28 -24.98 -8.98
CA ASP A 268 10.21 -26.05 -9.36
C ASP A 268 9.64 -27.47 -9.16
N ALA A 269 8.60 -27.61 -8.33
CA ALA A 269 7.88 -28.85 -8.11
C ALA A 269 6.74 -29.07 -9.12
N GLY A 270 6.51 -28.12 -10.04
CA GLY A 270 5.47 -28.19 -11.07
C GLY A 270 4.09 -27.75 -10.58
N ASN A 271 3.96 -27.20 -9.36
CA ASN A 271 2.68 -26.70 -8.88
C ASN A 271 2.36 -25.36 -9.53
N GLN A 272 1.11 -25.20 -9.96
CA GLN A 272 0.64 -23.96 -10.55
C GLN A 272 0.08 -23.02 -9.48
N HIS A 273 0.62 -21.81 -9.45
CA HIS A 273 0.20 -20.72 -8.58
C HIS A 273 -0.56 -19.67 -9.38
N TYR A 274 -1.59 -19.09 -8.77
CA TYR A 274 -2.43 -18.07 -9.38
C TYR A 274 -2.35 -16.80 -8.55
N ASP A 275 -1.95 -15.71 -9.20
CA ASP A 275 -1.98 -14.39 -8.58
C ASP A 275 -3.28 -13.68 -8.96
N TYR A 276 -3.92 -13.06 -7.97
CA TYR A 276 -5.20 -12.37 -8.13
C TYR A 276 -5.39 -11.33 -7.02
N THR A 277 -6.22 -10.31 -7.28
CA THR A 277 -6.45 -9.22 -6.31
C THR A 277 -7.42 -9.67 -5.22
N ILE A 278 -6.89 -10.19 -4.11
CA ILE A 278 -7.66 -10.72 -2.97
C ILE A 278 -8.55 -9.64 -2.34
N ILE A 279 -8.02 -8.42 -2.16
CA ILE A 279 -8.69 -7.33 -1.47
C ILE A 279 -8.25 -5.98 -2.03
N THR A 280 -9.19 -5.05 -2.14
CA THR A 280 -8.94 -3.66 -2.54
C THR A 280 -9.39 -2.74 -1.41
N THR A 281 -8.55 -1.79 -1.01
CA THR A 281 -8.85 -0.86 0.08
C THR A 281 -8.73 0.59 -0.35
N ALA A 282 -9.48 1.46 0.33
CA ALA A 282 -9.36 2.91 0.20
C ALA A 282 -9.52 3.54 1.59
N ARG A 283 -8.89 4.69 1.80
CA ARG A 283 -8.86 5.37 3.10
C ARG A 283 -9.34 6.79 2.93
N ASP A 284 -10.26 7.21 3.79
CA ASP A 284 -10.60 8.61 4.03
C ASP A 284 -9.97 9.03 5.37
N PRO A 285 -8.71 9.49 5.35
CA PRO A 285 -7.96 9.82 6.56
C PRO A 285 -8.50 11.08 7.27
N GLN A 286 -9.31 11.91 6.61
CA GLN A 286 -9.93 13.08 7.23
C GLN A 286 -11.17 12.70 8.05
N SER A 287 -12.01 11.82 7.51
CA SER A 287 -13.20 11.32 8.22
C SER A 287 -12.92 10.08 9.08
N LEU A 288 -11.68 9.58 9.08
CA LEU A 288 -11.25 8.34 9.72
C LEU A 288 -12.12 7.13 9.33
N ARG A 289 -12.42 7.00 8.03
CA ARG A 289 -13.12 5.85 7.45
C ARG A 289 -12.21 4.98 6.58
N TYR A 290 -12.19 3.69 6.86
CA TYR A 290 -11.42 2.69 6.13
C TYR A 290 -12.36 1.83 5.30
N TYR A 291 -12.18 1.82 3.98
CA TYR A 291 -13.05 1.13 3.03
C TYR A 291 -12.37 -0.09 2.44
N TYR A 292 -13.15 -1.12 2.13
CA TYR A 292 -12.64 -2.30 1.45
C TYR A 292 -13.72 -3.05 0.65
N LYS A 293 -13.26 -3.84 -0.32
CA LYS A 293 -14.00 -4.93 -0.98
C LYS A 293 -13.05 -6.10 -1.23
N THR A 294 -13.55 -7.33 -1.26
CA THR A 294 -12.73 -8.53 -1.54
C THR A 294 -13.00 -9.07 -2.93
N TYR A 295 -12.18 -10.01 -3.38
CA TYR A 295 -12.38 -10.71 -4.64
C TYR A 295 -13.77 -11.37 -4.71
N GLU A 296 -14.11 -12.13 -3.65
CA GLU A 296 -15.37 -12.89 -3.54
C GLU A 296 -16.60 -12.01 -3.28
N ASP A 297 -16.38 -10.80 -2.78
CA ASP A 297 -17.45 -9.88 -2.41
C ASP A 297 -17.05 -8.42 -2.68
N GLN A 298 -17.56 -7.96 -3.82
CA GLN A 298 -17.33 -6.63 -4.38
C GLN A 298 -18.21 -5.56 -3.72
N THR A 299 -19.05 -5.91 -2.72
CA THR A 299 -19.79 -4.90 -1.96
C THR A 299 -18.82 -4.03 -1.18
N LEU A 300 -18.91 -2.72 -1.41
CA LEU A 300 -18.09 -1.75 -0.71
C LEU A 300 -18.49 -1.67 0.77
N ARG A 301 -17.53 -1.96 1.65
CA ARG A 301 -17.68 -1.91 3.11
C ARG A 301 -16.83 -0.81 3.70
N MET A 302 -17.19 -0.36 4.90
CA MET A 302 -16.51 0.73 5.59
C MET A 302 -16.45 0.46 7.10
N VAL A 303 -15.29 0.73 7.70
CA VAL A 303 -15.08 0.77 9.14
C VAL A 303 -14.77 2.22 9.54
N ASN A 304 -15.59 2.78 10.44
CA ASN A 304 -15.44 4.15 10.92
C ASN A 304 -14.76 4.15 12.28
N LEU A 305 -13.52 4.62 12.34
CA LEU A 305 -12.73 4.60 13.58
C LEU A 305 -13.36 5.45 14.69
N ASN A 306 -14.11 6.50 14.34
CA ASN A 306 -14.83 7.35 15.29
C ASN A 306 -15.97 6.63 16.04
N GLN A 307 -16.34 5.40 15.64
CA GLN A 307 -17.38 4.60 16.30
C GLN A 307 -16.83 3.62 17.34
N PHE A 308 -15.52 3.63 17.59
CA PHE A 308 -14.87 2.77 18.57
C PHE A 308 -14.47 3.56 19.81
N ASP A 309 -14.46 2.88 20.96
CA ASP A 309 -13.73 3.35 22.14
C ASP A 309 -12.24 3.07 21.91
N LEU A 310 -11.49 4.12 21.59
CA LEU A 310 -10.08 4.04 21.21
C LEU A 310 -9.14 3.85 22.41
N ASP A 311 -9.66 3.97 23.64
CA ASP A 311 -8.93 3.71 24.88
C ASP A 311 -9.28 2.33 25.49
N ALA A 312 -10.15 1.56 24.84
CA ALA A 312 -10.50 0.21 25.28
C ALA A 312 -9.27 -0.72 25.22
N PRO A 313 -9.05 -1.63 26.19
CA PRO A 313 -7.82 -2.41 26.27
C PRO A 313 -7.72 -3.56 25.25
N GLN A 314 -8.72 -3.75 24.40
CA GLN A 314 -8.87 -4.95 23.58
C GLN A 314 -8.80 -4.62 22.09
N VAL A 315 -7.95 -5.35 21.37
CA VAL A 315 -7.94 -5.36 19.90
C VAL A 315 -9.27 -5.91 19.40
N LYS A 316 -9.87 -5.23 18.42
CA LYS A 316 -11.08 -5.74 17.73
C LYS A 316 -10.66 -6.37 16.42
N LYS A 317 -11.22 -7.55 16.11
CA LYS A 317 -10.97 -8.27 14.85
C LYS A 317 -12.25 -8.41 14.04
N LEU A 318 -12.13 -8.30 12.73
CA LEU A 318 -13.19 -8.56 11.75
C LEU A 318 -12.62 -9.45 10.64
N LYS A 319 -13.29 -10.59 10.39
CA LYS A 319 -13.04 -11.41 9.19
C LYS A 319 -13.55 -10.67 7.97
N THR A 320 -12.74 -10.59 6.93
CA THR A 320 -13.05 -9.84 5.70
C THR A 320 -13.80 -10.65 4.67
N ASN A 321 -13.76 -11.99 4.75
CA ASN A 321 -14.35 -12.88 3.76
C ASN A 321 -15.86 -12.97 3.98
N THR A 322 -16.62 -12.62 2.95
CA THR A 322 -18.08 -12.73 2.85
C THR A 322 -18.47 -13.17 1.45
N ASP A 323 -19.72 -13.56 1.25
CA ASP A 323 -20.25 -13.93 -0.07
C ASP A 323 -20.95 -12.74 -0.73
N GLN A 324 -20.69 -12.51 -2.03
CA GLN A 324 -21.32 -11.45 -2.81
C GLN A 324 -22.86 -11.50 -2.70
N PRO A 325 -23.51 -10.45 -2.15
CA PRO A 325 -24.96 -10.37 -2.22
C PRO A 325 -25.41 -10.18 -3.68
N ILE A 326 -26.34 -11.04 -4.13
CA ILE A 326 -27.02 -10.95 -5.43
C ILE A 326 -28.49 -10.58 -5.18
N ILE A 327 -28.88 -9.37 -5.56
CA ILE A 327 -30.24 -8.87 -5.37
C ILE A 327 -31.08 -9.17 -6.62
N ASN A 328 -32.10 -10.02 -6.49
CA ASN A 328 -33.05 -10.26 -7.56
C ASN A 328 -34.00 -9.05 -7.70
N MET A 329 -33.83 -8.30 -8.79
CA MET A 329 -34.60 -7.08 -9.08
C MET A 329 -35.87 -7.32 -9.89
N SER A 330 -36.18 -8.56 -10.29
CA SER A 330 -37.32 -8.87 -11.17
C SER A 330 -38.66 -8.39 -10.61
N LYS A 331 -38.84 -8.44 -9.27
CA LYS A 331 -40.07 -7.95 -8.63
C LYS A 331 -40.23 -6.43 -8.63
N LYS A 332 -39.16 -5.66 -8.85
CA LYS A 332 -39.23 -4.19 -8.95
C LYS A 332 -39.60 -3.71 -10.37
N LEU A 333 -39.65 -4.63 -11.33
CA LEU A 333 -39.99 -4.37 -12.73
C LEU A 333 -41.44 -4.76 -13.08
N GLN A 334 -42.19 -5.31 -12.12
CA GLN A 334 -43.62 -5.62 -12.21
C GLN A 334 -44.42 -4.48 -11.58
#